data_AF-A0A7S1QHS8-F1
#
_entry.id   AF-A0A7S1QHS8-F1
#
_cell.length_a   1.000
_cell.length_b   1.000
_cell.length_c   1.000
_cell.angle_alpha   90.00
_cell.angle_beta   90.00
_cell.angle_gamma   90.00
#
_symmetry.space_group_name_H-M   'P 1'
#
loop_
_entity.id
_entity.type
_entity.pdbx_description
1 polymer ?
#
loop_
_entity_poly.entity_id
_entity_poly.type
_entity_poly.pdbx_seq_one_letter_code
_entity_poly.pdbx_strand_id
1 'polypeptide(L)'
;ARWLRVTLSIRAIRPLRFVKRSKGLRTVFNAFVRSIVPLRHILVLGLMIWTCWGLMGVQLFMGTFYSCSDPQFTTRANCTAANQTWVNADLHFDHLPAAFLSLFTIASLDGWTVVMLDGMDSV
;
A
#
# COMPACT_ATOMS: atom_id res chain seq x y z
N ALA A 1 -22.36 -13.70 -9.06
CA ALA A 1 -22.13 -12.51 -9.92
C ALA A 1 -20.78 -11.77 -9.69
N ARG A 2 -19.69 -12.45 -9.28
CA ARG A 2 -18.35 -11.83 -9.07
C ARG A 2 -17.52 -11.74 -10.35
N TRP A 3 -17.63 -12.75 -11.21
CA TRP A 3 -16.90 -12.87 -12.48
C TRP A 3 -17.26 -11.80 -13.51
N LEU A 4 -18.53 -11.36 -13.56
CA LEU A 4 -18.96 -10.33 -14.51
C LEU A 4 -18.27 -8.98 -14.26
N ARG A 5 -18.04 -8.59 -13.00
CA ARG A 5 -17.31 -7.36 -12.64
C ARG A 5 -15.86 -7.41 -13.14
N VAL A 6 -15.18 -8.55 -12.99
CA VAL A 6 -13.82 -8.75 -13.51
C VAL A 6 -13.79 -8.61 -15.04
N THR A 7 -14.76 -9.19 -15.75
CA THR A 7 -14.83 -9.06 -17.22
C THR A 7 -15.13 -7.64 -17.71
N LEU A 8 -15.82 -6.82 -16.90
CA LEU A 8 -16.05 -5.40 -17.19
C LEU A 8 -14.77 -4.57 -17.02
N SER A 9 -14.00 -4.81 -15.95
CA SER A 9 -12.68 -4.16 -15.75
C SER A 9 -11.70 -4.48 -16.88
N ILE A 10 -11.67 -5.72 -17.38
CA ILE A 10 -10.82 -6.11 -18.53
C ILE A 10 -11.26 -5.40 -19.82
N ARG A 11 -12.55 -5.07 -19.97
CA ARG A 11 -13.02 -4.28 -21.12
C ARG A 11 -12.53 -2.83 -21.07
N ALA A 12 -12.17 -2.30 -19.90
CA ALA A 12 -11.53 -0.98 -19.78
C ALA A 12 -10.11 -0.95 -20.38
N ILE A 13 -9.47 -2.11 -20.61
CA ILE A 13 -8.14 -2.26 -21.24
C ILE A 13 -8.22 -2.19 -22.79
N ARG A 14 -9.43 -2.13 -23.37
CA ARG A 14 -9.65 -1.96 -24.82
C ARG A 14 -8.85 -0.80 -25.49
N PRO A 15 -8.54 0.34 -24.85
CA PRO A 15 -7.71 1.39 -25.45
C PRO A 15 -6.30 0.93 -25.82
N LEU A 16 -5.77 -0.13 -25.20
CA LEU A 16 -4.49 -0.74 -25.63
C LEU A 16 -4.57 -1.40 -27.02
N ARG A 17 -5.77 -1.70 -27.54
CA ARG A 17 -5.93 -2.08 -28.96
C ARG A 17 -5.65 -0.91 -29.88
N PHE A 18 -5.95 0.32 -29.45
CA PHE A 18 -5.66 1.55 -30.21
C PHE A 18 -4.15 1.82 -30.30
N VAL A 19 -3.39 1.51 -29.24
CA VAL A 19 -1.91 1.50 -29.24
C VAL A 19 -1.33 0.61 -30.34
N LYS A 20 -1.97 -0.54 -30.62
CA LYS A 20 -1.53 -1.44 -31.70
C LYS A 20 -1.88 -0.91 -33.10
N ARG A 21 -2.87 -0.02 -33.22
CA ARG A 21 -3.37 0.50 -34.50
C ARG A 21 -2.60 1.73 -34.97
N SER A 22 -2.15 2.60 -34.06
CA SER A 22 -1.33 3.76 -34.40
C SER A 22 0.17 3.44 -34.32
N LYS A 23 0.89 3.60 -35.45
CA LYS A 23 2.34 3.34 -35.52
C LYS A 23 3.14 4.21 -34.53
N GLY A 24 2.72 5.47 -34.31
CA GLY A 24 3.40 6.40 -33.39
C GLY A 24 3.32 5.96 -31.91
N LEU A 25 2.13 5.62 -31.40
CA LEU A 25 1.95 5.19 -30.01
C LEU A 25 2.61 3.85 -29.72
N ARG A 26 2.67 2.96 -30.73
CA ARG A 26 3.40 1.69 -30.65
C ARG A 26 4.91 1.88 -30.48
N THR A 27 5.51 2.88 -31.14
CA THR A 27 6.93 3.17 -30.98
C THR A 27 7.25 3.64 -29.55
N VAL A 28 6.44 4.55 -29.01
CA VAL A 28 6.61 5.04 -27.61
C VAL A 28 6.41 3.90 -26.61
N PHE A 29 5.37 3.08 -26.77
CA PHE A 29 5.14 1.94 -25.89
C PHE A 29 6.27 0.91 -25.95
N ASN A 30 6.75 0.57 -27.15
CA ASN A 30 7.88 -0.35 -27.32
C ASN A 30 9.17 0.22 -26.72
N ALA A 31 9.40 1.53 -26.84
CA ALA A 31 10.52 2.20 -26.18
C ALA A 31 10.39 2.10 -24.65
N PHE A 32 9.22 2.40 -24.09
CA PHE A 32 8.95 2.29 -22.65
C PHE A 32 9.22 0.87 -22.11
N VAL A 33 8.68 -0.17 -22.77
CA VAL A 33 8.90 -1.56 -22.36
C VAL A 33 10.37 -1.97 -22.46
N ARG A 34 11.08 -1.52 -23.51
CA ARG A 34 12.53 -1.77 -23.64
C ARG A 34 13.33 -1.11 -22.52
N SER A 35 12.91 0.05 -22.03
CA SER A 35 13.56 0.75 -20.91
C SER A 35 13.36 0.06 -19.55
N ILE A 36 12.36 -0.80 -19.38
CA ILE A 36 12.13 -1.51 -18.11
C ILE A 36 13.17 -2.61 -17.86
N VAL A 37 13.65 -3.28 -18.91
CA VAL A 37 14.62 -4.39 -18.80
C VAL A 37 15.92 -3.98 -18.08
N PRO A 38 16.59 -2.85 -18.43
CA PRO A 38 17.77 -2.42 -17.69
C PRO A 38 17.43 -1.94 -16.27
N LEU A 39 16.27 -1.33 -16.03
CA LEU A 39 15.84 -0.85 -14.71
C LEU A 39 15.52 -1.97 -13.72
N ARG A 40 15.26 -3.19 -14.20
CA ARG A 40 14.93 -4.36 -13.38
C ARG A 40 15.92 -4.58 -12.23
N HIS A 41 17.22 -4.41 -12.47
CA HIS A 41 18.24 -4.65 -11.43
C HIS A 41 18.09 -3.68 -10.25
N ILE A 42 17.84 -2.41 -10.54
CA ILE A 42 17.62 -1.39 -9.51
C ILE A 42 16.31 -1.63 -8.77
N LEU A 43 15.24 -2.03 -9.49
CA LEU A 43 13.95 -2.36 -8.87
C LEU A 43 14.06 -3.54 -7.89
N VAL A 44 14.82 -4.58 -8.23
CA VAL A 44 15.04 -5.73 -7.34
C VAL A 44 15.80 -5.31 -6.08
N LEU A 45 16.84 -4.48 -6.22
CA LEU A 45 17.57 -3.94 -5.07
C LEU A 45 16.67 -3.07 -4.18
N GLY A 46 15.84 -2.22 -4.79
CA GLY A 46 14.85 -1.41 -4.07
C GLY A 46 13.86 -2.24 -3.28
N LEU A 47 13.31 -3.30 -3.89
CA LEU A 47 12.41 -4.24 -3.22
C LEU A 47 13.10 -4.99 -2.06
N MET A 48 14.37 -5.33 -2.21
CA MET A 48 15.14 -5.96 -1.13
C MET A 48 15.28 -5.03 0.08
N ILE A 49 15.63 -3.76 -0.15
CA ILE A 49 15.72 -2.75 0.91
C ILE A 49 14.36 -2.55 1.58
N TRP A 50 13.28 -2.43 0.80
CA TRP A 50 11.91 -2.31 1.33
C TRP A 50 11.50 -3.52 2.16
N THR A 51 11.94 -4.73 1.79
CA THR A 51 11.68 -5.93 2.58
C THR A 51 12.36 -5.85 3.94
N CYS A 52 13.61 -5.39 4.01
CA CYS A 52 14.32 -5.21 5.27
C CYS A 52 13.60 -4.21 6.20
N TRP A 53 13.26 -3.02 5.68
CA TRP A 53 12.50 -2.02 6.44
C TRP A 53 11.11 -2.53 6.82
N GLY A 54 10.45 -3.29 5.95
CA GLY A 54 9.13 -3.86 6.21
C GLY A 54 9.17 -4.88 7.34
N LEU A 55 10.17 -5.78 7.34
CA LEU A 55 10.36 -6.74 8.42
C LEU A 55 10.70 -6.04 9.74
N MET A 56 11.57 -5.02 9.71
CA MET A 56 11.86 -4.22 10.91
C MET A 56 10.59 -3.54 11.44
N GLY A 57 9.80 -2.93 10.57
CA GLY A 57 8.53 -2.29 10.95
C GLY A 57 7.53 -3.28 11.55
N VAL A 58 7.39 -4.48 10.98
CA VAL A 58 6.51 -5.53 11.53
C VAL A 58 6.97 -5.96 12.92
N GLN A 59 8.27 -6.18 13.14
CA GLN A 59 8.74 -6.60 14.46
C GLN A 59 8.56 -5.52 15.54
N LEU A 60 8.57 -4.24 15.17
CA LEU A 60 8.43 -3.13 16.11
C LEU A 60 6.97 -2.74 16.38
N PHE A 61 6.12 -2.80 15.35
CA PHE A 61 4.79 -2.17 15.38
C PHE A 61 3.64 -3.14 15.08
N MET A 62 3.87 -4.45 15.14
CA MET A 62 2.79 -5.43 14.98
C MET A 62 1.79 -5.31 16.12
N GLY A 63 0.52 -5.11 15.79
CA GLY A 63 -0.58 -5.10 16.75
C GLY A 63 -0.71 -3.81 17.58
N THR A 64 0.15 -2.81 17.37
CA THR A 64 0.16 -1.57 18.16
C THR A 64 -0.64 -0.43 17.52
N PHE A 65 -0.98 -0.54 16.23
CA PHE A 65 -1.67 0.50 15.44
C PHE A 65 -3.20 0.49 15.60
N TYR A 66 -3.69 -0.11 16.67
CA TYR A 66 -5.13 -0.16 16.94
C TYR A 66 -5.53 1.02 17.81
N SER A 67 -6.63 1.66 17.43
CA SER A 67 -7.21 2.78 18.16
C SER A 67 -8.71 2.60 18.35
N CYS A 68 -9.26 3.29 19.35
CA CYS A 68 -10.71 3.36 19.52
C CYS A 68 -11.28 4.39 18.54
N SER A 69 -12.51 4.17 18.06
CA SER A 69 -13.22 5.16 17.22
C SER A 69 -13.36 6.54 17.88
N ASP A 70 -13.38 6.60 19.21
CA ASP A 70 -13.39 7.84 19.97
C ASP A 70 -12.01 8.11 20.61
N PRO A 71 -11.42 9.29 20.42
CA PRO A 71 -10.09 9.64 20.93
C PRO A 71 -10.05 9.80 22.46
N GLN A 72 -11.20 9.73 23.14
CA GLN A 72 -11.28 9.85 24.60
C GLN A 72 -10.82 8.57 25.33
N PHE A 73 -10.80 7.42 24.65
CA PHE A 73 -10.49 6.13 25.27
C PHE A 73 -9.19 5.55 24.73
N THR A 74 -8.16 5.48 25.57
CA THR A 74 -6.83 4.97 25.22
C THR A 74 -6.69 3.45 25.40
N THR A 75 -7.61 2.81 26.12
CA THR A 75 -7.55 1.37 26.44
C THR A 75 -8.70 0.63 25.80
N ARG A 76 -8.42 -0.56 25.24
CA ARG A 76 -9.43 -1.46 24.63
C ARG A 76 -10.61 -1.79 25.56
N ALA A 77 -10.34 -1.98 26.85
CA ALA A 77 -11.38 -2.25 27.86
C ALA A 77 -12.37 -1.09 27.99
N ASN A 78 -11.87 0.16 28.04
CA ASN A 78 -12.72 1.35 28.14
C ASN A 78 -13.48 1.60 26.83
N CYS A 79 -12.84 1.39 25.68
CA CYS A 79 -13.47 1.52 24.37
C CYS A 79 -14.69 0.57 24.22
N THR A 80 -14.50 -0.70 24.58
CA THR A 80 -15.59 -1.70 24.51
C THR A 80 -16.67 -1.47 25.56
N ALA A 81 -16.31 -0.97 26.76
CA ALA A 81 -17.27 -0.56 27.78
C ALA A 81 -18.12 0.65 27.37
N ALA A 82 -17.57 1.55 26.56
CA ALA A 82 -18.28 2.68 25.97
C ALA A 82 -19.11 2.32 24.71
N ASN A 83 -19.24 1.01 24.40
CA ASN A 83 -19.92 0.50 23.21
C ASN A 83 -19.31 1.02 21.88
N GLN A 84 -17.99 1.34 21.89
CA GLN A 84 -17.23 1.77 20.73
C GLN A 84 -16.43 0.62 20.12
N THR A 85 -16.06 0.78 18.84
CA THR A 85 -15.29 -0.22 18.10
C THR A 85 -13.79 0.04 18.17
N TRP A 86 -13.03 -0.98 18.51
CA TRP A 86 -11.56 -1.01 18.46
C TRP A 86 -11.13 -1.42 17.04
N VAL A 87 -10.61 -0.45 16.27
CA VAL A 87 -10.31 -0.60 14.84
C VAL A 87 -8.82 -0.45 14.60
N ASN A 88 -8.32 -1.09 13.54
CA ASN A 88 -6.93 -0.97 13.13
C ASN A 88 -6.77 0.19 12.15
N ALA A 89 -5.63 0.87 12.17
CA ALA A 89 -5.32 1.91 11.19
C ALA A 89 -5.26 1.34 9.76
N ASP A 90 -5.63 2.14 8.75
CA ASP A 90 -5.60 1.71 7.34
C ASP A 90 -4.16 1.40 6.85
N LEU A 91 -3.17 2.07 7.43
CA LEU A 91 -1.74 1.92 7.16
C LEU A 91 -1.03 1.40 8.41
N HIS A 92 -0.86 0.08 8.49
CA HIS A 92 -0.32 -0.59 9.68
C HIS A 92 0.84 -1.55 9.34
N PHE A 93 1.52 -2.05 10.36
CA PHE A 93 2.67 -2.98 10.22
C PHE A 93 2.36 -4.42 10.68
N ASP A 94 1.11 -4.86 10.69
CA ASP A 94 0.75 -6.22 11.16
C ASP A 94 1.31 -7.37 10.31
N HIS A 95 1.54 -7.14 9.01
CA HIS A 95 2.10 -8.14 8.09
C HIS A 95 2.82 -7.48 6.93
N LEU A 96 3.69 -8.24 6.25
CA LEU A 96 4.62 -7.69 5.26
C LEU A 96 3.92 -6.92 4.12
N PRO A 97 2.90 -7.45 3.41
CA PRO A 97 2.16 -6.67 2.40
C PRO A 97 1.62 -5.32 2.88
N ALA A 98 1.07 -5.24 4.10
CA ALA A 98 0.58 -3.98 4.64
C ALA A 98 1.73 -3.02 4.97
N ALA A 99 2.84 -3.54 5.53
CA ALA A 99 4.05 -2.76 5.75
C ALA A 99 4.59 -2.17 4.44
N PHE A 100 4.51 -2.89 3.32
CA PHE A 100 4.89 -2.36 2.00
C PHE A 100 4.00 -1.18 1.54
N LEU A 101 2.70 -1.21 1.85
CA LEU A 101 1.80 -0.09 1.55
C LEU A 101 2.14 1.13 2.43
N SER A 102 2.37 0.92 3.72
CA SER A 102 2.81 1.98 4.64
C SER A 102 4.17 2.55 4.25
N LEU A 103 5.13 1.71 3.83
CA LEU A 103 6.42 2.17 3.32
C LEU A 103 6.28 2.94 2.00
N PHE A 104 5.32 2.58 1.15
CA PHE A 104 5.05 3.30 -0.09
C PHE A 104 4.52 4.71 0.17
N THR A 105 3.61 4.89 1.12
CA THR A 105 3.08 6.22 1.48
C THR A 105 4.15 7.08 2.14
N ILE A 106 4.99 6.49 3.01
CA ILE A 106 6.16 7.16 3.60
C ILE A 106 7.15 7.58 2.51
N ALA A 107 7.52 6.68 1.59
CA ALA A 107 8.49 6.97 0.53
C ALA A 107 7.96 7.98 -0.51
N SER A 108 6.63 7.99 -0.73
CA SER A 108 5.97 8.95 -1.63
C SER A 108 5.72 10.31 -0.96
N LEU A 109 5.98 10.42 0.35
CA LEU A 109 5.73 11.60 1.18
C LEU A 109 4.27 12.08 1.14
N ASP A 110 3.33 11.17 0.89
CA ASP A 110 1.91 11.46 0.85
C ASP A 110 1.20 10.65 1.94
N GLY A 111 0.55 11.33 2.88
CA GLY A 111 -0.07 10.69 4.05
C GLY A 111 0.91 10.08 5.07
N TRP A 112 2.22 10.32 4.94
CA TRP A 112 3.24 9.78 5.83
C TRP A 112 3.12 10.23 7.29
N THR A 113 2.55 11.42 7.53
CA THR A 113 2.41 12.00 8.86
C THR A 113 1.47 11.19 9.74
N VAL A 114 0.43 10.58 9.17
CA VAL A 114 -0.52 9.73 9.91
C VAL A 114 0.20 8.49 10.43
N VAL A 115 0.97 7.83 9.58
CA VAL A 115 1.78 6.66 9.96
C VAL A 115 2.83 7.01 11.02
N MET A 116 3.43 8.20 10.93
CA MET A 116 4.37 8.69 11.93
C MET A 116 3.70 8.94 13.28
N LEU A 117 2.53 9.59 13.28
CA LEU A 117 1.79 9.88 14.51
C LEU A 117 1.29 8.58 15.17
N ASP A 118 0.73 7.67 14.39
CA ASP A 118 0.29 6.35 14.87
C ASP A 118 1.47 5.54 15.44
N GLY A 119 2.66 5.64 14.84
CA GLY A 119 3.88 5.03 15.36
C GLY A 119 4.50 5.74 16.57
N MET A 120 4.18 7.01 16.81
CA MET A 120 4.61 7.75 18.00
C MET A 120 3.68 7.45 19.19
N ASP A 121 2.39 7.28 18.92
CA ASP A 121 1.37 6.94 19.90
C ASP A 121 1.26 5.41 20.14
N SER A 122 2.10 4.61 19.47
CA SER A 122 2.15 3.16 19.64
C SER A 122 2.81 2.80 20.98
N VAL A 123 1.99 2.58 22.01
CA VAL A 123 2.41 2.17 23.36
C VAL A 123 1.58 1.01 23.91
#